data_AF-A0A3A8NKH9-F1
#
_entry.id   AF-A0A3A8NKH9-F1
#
_cell.length_a   1.000
_cell.length_b   1.000
_cell.length_c   1.000
_cell.angle_alpha   90.00
_cell.angle_beta   90.00
_cell.angle_gamma   90.00
#
_symmetry.space_group_name_H-M   'P 1'
#
loop_
_entity.id
_entity.type
_entity.pdbx_description
1 polymer ?
#
loop_
_entity_poly.entity_id
_entity_poly.type
_entity_poly.pdbx_seq_one_letter_code
_entity_poly.pdbx_strand_id
1 'polypeptide(L)'
;MAKYTVKVSKAPKGHEVPPLLAEVGAWVGTQAHGTLGWFDALEIEPIPKEWYPEKADRLRREAFSFLHLPDGSLLALVKTGADAPQAVALLGSEGEARTVANSLEEFLTQWSRGETEIDDLDDEEGASGRKALAAWLKAKKIKAPKAKDFDFEAWLDGGAVPAPAAAASITFSPTPVMKKLGPKTRRLASLLGHRGDDPEVVAYVTGELGKKVPASTSENTDSVNVEATKHGVELVFTHDVLNDAFLPIPKTAKTFIPYLASAWVRSKIGEEVLGVPWKVKSEAEITKLLGPPTGYEAAFATDDEPTVAYWDFELDTTAHVWLNLSFDESLSVTLTVKSAGALMRQPDVTTGLFVGYAATRGLLDTSRFPAHQALLAAVASRKAKGSEFVKQALPRGLWDDHLRDAPGLRQLAWRWFHNMNGLWITADLKKTFGKRAGAFGHDAPKLDDDTWDAVDKAAPLLDKRFAAWLAK
;
A
#
# COMPACT_ATOMS: atom_id res chain seq x y z
N MET A 1 -29.78 -9.34 25.58
CA MET A 1 -28.88 -9.13 24.42
C MET A 1 -29.21 -10.17 23.38
N ALA A 2 -29.21 -9.80 22.09
CA ALA A 2 -29.34 -10.76 21.01
C ALA A 2 -28.17 -11.77 21.05
N LYS A 3 -28.38 -12.99 20.59
CA LYS A 3 -27.32 -13.99 20.42
C LYS A 3 -26.85 -13.99 18.98
N TYR A 4 -25.66 -14.54 18.71
CA TYR A 4 -25.20 -14.72 17.34
C TYR A 4 -26.12 -15.65 16.54
N THR A 5 -26.33 -15.32 15.28
CA THR A 5 -26.98 -16.20 14.31
C THR A 5 -26.04 -17.34 13.96
N VAL A 6 -26.46 -18.59 14.19
CA VAL A 6 -25.65 -19.77 13.87
C VAL A 6 -26.46 -20.80 13.10
N LYS A 7 -25.92 -21.25 11.97
CA LYS A 7 -26.52 -22.28 11.11
C LYS A 7 -25.43 -23.17 10.50
N VAL A 8 -24.97 -24.15 11.29
CA VAL A 8 -23.87 -25.07 10.92
C VAL A 8 -24.35 -26.51 10.64
N SER A 9 -25.66 -26.73 10.50
CA SER A 9 -26.24 -28.08 10.47
C SER A 9 -26.18 -28.79 9.12
N LYS A 10 -25.84 -28.10 8.03
CA LYS A 10 -25.84 -28.67 6.67
C LYS A 10 -24.69 -28.13 5.84
N ALA A 11 -23.80 -29.01 5.40
CA ALA A 11 -22.75 -28.64 4.45
C ALA A 11 -23.32 -28.42 3.03
N PRO A 12 -22.67 -27.59 2.20
CA PRO A 12 -22.99 -27.50 0.79
C PRO A 12 -22.63 -28.82 0.09
N LYS A 13 -23.24 -29.05 -1.08
CA LYS A 13 -23.03 -30.29 -1.85
C LYS A 13 -21.53 -30.53 -2.11
N GLY A 14 -21.01 -31.70 -1.73
CA GLY A 14 -19.61 -32.08 -1.92
C GLY A 14 -18.67 -31.69 -0.76
N HIS A 15 -19.22 -31.14 0.32
CA HIS A 15 -18.47 -30.79 1.53
C HIS A 15 -19.00 -31.54 2.75
N GLU A 16 -18.15 -31.61 3.76
CA GLU A 16 -18.48 -32.10 5.09
C GLU A 16 -18.24 -30.95 6.07
N VAL A 17 -19.11 -30.84 7.09
CA VAL A 17 -18.91 -29.87 8.17
C VAL A 17 -17.85 -30.44 9.11
N PRO A 18 -16.71 -29.75 9.33
CA PRO A 18 -15.73 -30.21 10.32
C PRO A 18 -16.39 -30.33 11.71
N PRO A 19 -16.17 -31.44 12.45
CA PRO A 19 -16.73 -31.59 13.79
C PRO A 19 -16.43 -30.40 14.71
N LEU A 20 -15.21 -29.86 14.60
CA LEU A 20 -14.82 -28.67 15.34
C LEU A 20 -15.67 -27.45 14.99
N LEU A 21 -15.97 -27.21 13.71
CA LEU A 21 -16.82 -26.09 13.29
C LEU A 21 -18.25 -26.22 13.84
N ALA A 22 -18.79 -27.44 13.87
CA ALA A 22 -20.10 -27.71 14.45
C ALA A 22 -20.11 -27.44 15.98
N GLU A 23 -19.06 -27.87 16.69
CA GLU A 23 -18.91 -27.62 18.12
C GLU A 23 -18.73 -26.13 18.45
N VAL A 24 -17.93 -25.41 17.65
CA VAL A 24 -17.76 -23.96 17.77
C VAL A 24 -19.08 -23.26 17.51
N GLY A 25 -19.80 -23.60 16.44
CA GLY A 25 -21.10 -23.02 16.16
C GLY A 25 -22.08 -23.20 17.32
N ALA A 26 -22.18 -24.40 17.87
CA ALA A 26 -23.03 -24.68 19.03
C ALA A 26 -22.64 -23.81 20.25
N TRP A 27 -21.34 -23.59 20.47
CA TRP A 27 -20.86 -22.74 21.56
C TRP A 27 -21.12 -21.23 21.29
N VAL A 28 -20.81 -20.74 20.09
CA VAL A 28 -21.04 -19.35 19.65
C VAL A 28 -22.52 -18.98 19.76
N GLY A 29 -23.42 -19.91 19.41
CA GLY A 29 -24.88 -19.72 19.55
C GLY A 29 -25.36 -19.55 20.99
N THR A 30 -24.50 -19.74 22.00
CA THR A 30 -24.81 -19.43 23.41
C THR A 30 -24.33 -18.05 23.85
N GLN A 31 -23.44 -17.42 23.07
CA GLN A 31 -22.83 -16.12 23.38
C GLN A 31 -23.75 -14.97 22.96
N ALA A 32 -23.61 -13.83 23.64
CA ALA A 32 -24.27 -12.59 23.22
C ALA A 32 -23.57 -12.04 21.96
N HIS A 33 -24.36 -11.48 21.05
CA HIS A 33 -23.83 -10.79 19.87
C HIS A 33 -22.95 -9.60 20.30
N GLY A 34 -21.87 -9.37 19.55
CA GLY A 34 -20.86 -8.35 19.84
C GLY A 34 -19.85 -8.69 20.95
N THR A 35 -19.81 -9.95 21.45
CA THR A 35 -18.79 -10.35 22.45
C THR A 35 -17.58 -11.06 21.87
N LEU A 36 -17.63 -11.45 20.59
CA LEU A 36 -16.57 -12.11 19.85
C LEU A 36 -16.24 -11.33 18.56
N GLY A 37 -16.37 -10.00 18.60
CA GLY A 37 -16.35 -9.14 17.42
C GLY A 37 -17.71 -9.02 16.72
N TRP A 38 -17.73 -8.29 15.62
CA TRP A 38 -18.89 -7.93 14.84
C TRP A 38 -19.00 -8.82 13.61
N PHE A 39 -19.96 -9.73 13.62
CA PHE A 39 -20.29 -10.54 12.45
C PHE A 39 -21.79 -10.83 12.41
N ASP A 40 -22.32 -11.01 11.21
CA ASP A 40 -23.76 -11.15 10.98
C ASP A 40 -24.22 -12.58 11.29
N ALA A 41 -23.45 -13.56 10.83
CA ALA A 41 -23.78 -14.97 11.01
C ALA A 41 -22.55 -15.89 10.96
N LEU A 42 -22.61 -16.96 11.75
CA LEU A 42 -21.80 -18.16 11.56
C LEU A 42 -22.67 -19.19 10.85
N GLU A 43 -22.69 -19.12 9.52
CA GLU A 43 -23.57 -19.88 8.64
C GLU A 43 -22.75 -20.58 7.55
N ILE A 44 -23.04 -21.86 7.33
CA ILE A 44 -22.36 -22.66 6.32
C ILE A 44 -23.10 -22.55 4.98
N GLU A 45 -22.50 -21.87 4.01
CA GLU A 45 -23.11 -21.65 2.68
C GLU A 45 -22.15 -21.94 1.52
N PRO A 46 -22.69 -22.29 0.33
CA PRO A 46 -21.90 -22.21 -0.88
C PRO A 46 -21.50 -20.75 -1.14
N ILE A 47 -20.24 -20.52 -1.45
CA ILE A 47 -19.73 -19.19 -1.79
C ILE A 47 -20.52 -18.63 -3.01
N PRO A 48 -21.09 -17.41 -2.95
CA PRO A 48 -21.84 -16.85 -4.07
C PRO A 48 -21.00 -16.74 -5.36
N LYS A 49 -21.64 -16.84 -6.52
CA LYS A 49 -20.92 -16.85 -7.81
C LYS A 49 -20.35 -15.47 -8.14
N GLU A 50 -21.02 -14.46 -7.64
CA GLU A 50 -20.79 -13.04 -7.83
C GLU A 50 -19.44 -12.60 -7.23
N TRP A 51 -18.96 -13.33 -6.22
CA TRP A 51 -17.66 -13.10 -5.58
C TRP A 51 -16.48 -13.20 -6.55
N TYR A 52 -16.42 -14.29 -7.31
CA TYR A 52 -15.38 -14.51 -8.32
C TYR A 52 -15.95 -15.33 -9.48
N PRO A 53 -16.65 -14.69 -10.45
CA PRO A 53 -17.34 -15.41 -11.52
C PRO A 53 -16.44 -16.39 -12.29
N GLU A 54 -15.19 -16.01 -12.53
CA GLU A 54 -14.22 -16.82 -13.27
C GLU A 54 -13.67 -18.02 -12.48
N LYS A 55 -13.72 -17.96 -11.15
CA LYS A 55 -13.16 -18.99 -10.24
C LYS A 55 -14.24 -19.71 -9.43
N ALA A 56 -15.52 -19.34 -9.61
CA ALA A 56 -16.64 -19.78 -8.79
C ALA A 56 -16.77 -21.31 -8.72
N ASP A 57 -16.52 -22.03 -9.82
CA ASP A 57 -16.60 -23.49 -9.86
C ASP A 57 -15.53 -24.16 -9.00
N ARG A 58 -14.31 -23.60 -8.95
CA ARG A 58 -13.24 -24.10 -8.08
C ARG A 58 -13.56 -23.77 -6.62
N LEU A 59 -13.92 -22.52 -6.34
CA LEU A 59 -14.30 -22.05 -5.01
C LEU A 59 -15.40 -22.91 -4.41
N ARG A 60 -16.50 -23.14 -5.14
CA ARG A 60 -17.63 -23.95 -4.64
C ARG A 60 -17.32 -25.43 -4.48
N ARG A 61 -16.37 -25.97 -5.26
CA ARG A 61 -15.98 -27.38 -5.17
C ARG A 61 -15.08 -27.64 -3.96
N GLU A 62 -14.18 -26.71 -3.66
CA GLU A 62 -13.09 -26.92 -2.71
C GLU A 62 -13.20 -26.06 -1.44
N ALA A 63 -14.13 -25.11 -1.39
CA ALA A 63 -14.38 -24.26 -0.23
C ALA A 63 -15.86 -23.99 0.00
N PHE A 64 -16.18 -23.52 1.21
CA PHE A 64 -17.50 -23.01 1.60
C PHE A 64 -17.33 -21.88 2.62
N SER A 65 -18.26 -20.91 2.65
CA SER A 65 -18.25 -19.85 3.66
C SER A 65 -18.79 -20.39 4.98
N PHE A 66 -18.27 -19.89 6.10
CA PHE A 66 -18.75 -20.24 7.44
C PHE A 66 -18.97 -19.04 8.38
N LEU A 67 -18.48 -17.85 8.02
CA LEU A 67 -18.63 -16.63 8.80
C LEU A 67 -18.87 -15.45 7.84
N HIS A 68 -19.85 -14.61 8.15
CA HIS A 68 -20.29 -13.46 7.34
C HIS A 68 -20.05 -12.17 8.12
N LEU A 69 -19.33 -11.22 7.53
CA LEU A 69 -18.99 -9.93 8.12
C LEU A 69 -19.95 -8.82 7.64
N PRO A 70 -20.10 -7.72 8.41
CA PRO A 70 -21.09 -6.68 8.15
C PRO A 70 -20.88 -5.89 6.85
N ASP A 71 -19.63 -5.79 6.39
CA ASP A 71 -19.26 -5.16 5.13
C ASP A 71 -19.60 -6.02 3.89
N GLY A 72 -20.09 -7.25 4.13
CA GLY A 72 -20.39 -8.24 3.11
C GLY A 72 -19.31 -9.29 2.94
N SER A 73 -18.15 -9.17 3.59
CA SER A 73 -17.03 -10.11 3.53
C SER A 73 -17.38 -11.49 4.10
N LEU A 74 -16.68 -12.53 3.63
CA LEU A 74 -16.89 -13.92 4.01
C LEU A 74 -15.57 -14.55 4.46
N LEU A 75 -15.59 -15.31 5.56
CA LEU A 75 -14.56 -16.29 5.82
C LEU A 75 -14.97 -17.66 5.27
N ALA A 76 -14.04 -18.30 4.58
CA ALA A 76 -14.22 -19.60 3.96
C ALA A 76 -13.25 -20.64 4.52
N LEU A 77 -13.72 -21.89 4.63
CA LEU A 77 -12.85 -23.04 4.85
C LEU A 77 -12.47 -23.66 3.50
N VAL A 78 -11.16 -23.83 3.28
CA VAL A 78 -10.59 -24.22 1.99
C VAL A 78 -9.90 -25.57 2.12
N LYS A 79 -10.23 -26.52 1.24
CA LYS A 79 -9.51 -27.79 1.10
C LYS A 79 -8.15 -27.54 0.46
N THR A 80 -7.09 -27.77 1.24
CA THR A 80 -5.69 -27.53 0.84
C THR A 80 -4.99 -28.79 0.31
N GLY A 81 -5.63 -29.95 0.43
CA GLY A 81 -5.14 -31.25 0.00
C GLY A 81 -5.90 -32.38 0.70
N ALA A 82 -5.66 -33.64 0.30
CA ALA A 82 -6.37 -34.79 0.87
C ALA A 82 -6.04 -35.03 2.36
N ASP A 83 -4.79 -34.79 2.76
CA ASP A 83 -4.29 -35.06 4.12
C ASP A 83 -3.88 -33.77 4.87
N ALA A 84 -4.22 -32.61 4.32
CA ALA A 84 -3.84 -31.32 4.88
C ALA A 84 -5.02 -30.67 5.64
N PRO A 85 -4.76 -29.97 6.76
CA PRO A 85 -5.78 -29.19 7.44
C PRO A 85 -6.44 -28.17 6.50
N GLN A 86 -7.75 -27.97 6.64
CA GLN A 86 -8.44 -26.93 5.90
C GLN A 86 -8.00 -25.56 6.39
N ALA A 87 -7.53 -24.71 5.49
CA ALA A 87 -7.17 -23.34 5.81
C ALA A 87 -8.41 -22.46 5.93
N VAL A 88 -8.28 -21.38 6.69
CA VAL A 88 -9.28 -20.31 6.77
C VAL A 88 -8.81 -19.17 5.87
N ALA A 89 -9.68 -18.77 4.96
CA ALA A 89 -9.43 -17.69 4.02
C ALA A 89 -10.49 -16.60 4.16
N LEU A 90 -10.08 -15.35 3.94
CA LEU A 90 -10.96 -14.21 3.78
C LEU A 90 -11.26 -14.01 2.29
N LEU A 91 -12.53 -13.75 1.99
CA LEU A 91 -13.02 -13.19 0.75
C LEU A 91 -13.65 -11.86 1.15
N GLY A 92 -13.03 -10.74 0.82
CA GLY A 92 -13.49 -9.43 1.29
C GLY A 92 -14.22 -8.59 0.25
N SER A 93 -15.17 -7.79 0.72
CA SER A 93 -16.22 -7.13 -0.08
C SER A 93 -15.70 -6.28 -1.23
N GLU A 94 -14.47 -5.77 -1.10
CA GLU A 94 -13.76 -4.97 -2.11
C GLU A 94 -12.93 -5.80 -3.11
N GLY A 95 -13.09 -7.13 -3.09
CA GLY A 95 -12.39 -8.06 -3.98
C GLY A 95 -11.07 -8.60 -3.43
N GLU A 96 -10.80 -8.40 -2.13
CA GLU A 96 -9.65 -9.00 -1.45
C GLU A 96 -9.82 -10.51 -1.24
N ALA A 97 -8.72 -11.23 -1.27
CA ALA A 97 -8.69 -12.63 -0.85
C ALA A 97 -7.39 -12.87 -0.07
N ARG A 98 -7.42 -13.51 1.10
CA ARG A 98 -6.15 -13.85 1.79
C ARG A 98 -6.28 -15.08 2.66
N THR A 99 -5.16 -15.73 2.95
CA THR A 99 -5.13 -16.73 4.03
C THR A 99 -5.16 -15.99 5.36
N VAL A 100 -6.10 -16.34 6.22
CA VAL A 100 -6.19 -15.85 7.61
C VAL A 100 -5.47 -16.81 8.55
N ALA A 101 -5.65 -18.11 8.34
CA ALA A 101 -4.99 -19.15 9.12
C ALA A 101 -4.79 -20.42 8.29
N ASN A 102 -3.76 -21.21 8.62
CA ASN A 102 -3.47 -22.47 7.93
C ASN A 102 -4.33 -23.63 8.44
N SER A 103 -5.16 -23.40 9.46
CA SER A 103 -6.12 -24.35 10.00
C SER A 103 -7.27 -23.64 10.72
N LEU A 104 -8.42 -24.31 10.87
CA LEU A 104 -9.53 -23.81 11.70
C LEU A 104 -9.08 -23.60 13.16
N GLU A 105 -8.27 -24.50 13.70
CA GLU A 105 -7.74 -24.43 15.06
C GLU A 105 -6.83 -23.22 15.29
N GLU A 106 -6.00 -22.88 14.30
CA GLU A 106 -5.16 -21.68 14.33
C GLU A 106 -6.01 -20.43 14.30
N PHE A 107 -7.01 -20.35 13.41
CA PHE A 107 -7.96 -19.24 13.34
C PHE A 107 -8.68 -19.02 14.68
N LEU A 108 -9.22 -20.07 15.30
CA LEU A 108 -9.90 -19.96 16.60
C LEU A 108 -8.96 -19.46 17.70
N THR A 109 -7.68 -19.85 17.63
CA THR A 109 -6.66 -19.39 18.57
C THR A 109 -6.38 -17.90 18.38
N GLN A 110 -6.19 -17.44 17.14
CA GLN A 110 -6.02 -16.03 16.79
C GLN A 110 -7.24 -15.20 17.20
N TRP A 111 -8.45 -15.68 16.90
CA TRP A 111 -9.69 -15.01 17.25
C TRP A 111 -9.88 -14.86 18.77
N SER A 112 -9.45 -15.85 19.55
CA SER A 112 -9.45 -15.76 21.01
C SER A 112 -8.48 -14.70 21.59
N ARG A 113 -7.57 -14.19 20.76
CA ARG A 113 -6.56 -13.18 21.13
C ARG A 113 -6.80 -11.82 20.50
N GLY A 114 -7.66 -11.72 19.49
CA GLY A 114 -7.79 -10.52 18.66
C GLY A 114 -6.60 -10.36 17.70
N GLU A 115 -6.10 -11.46 17.16
CA GLU A 115 -4.91 -11.51 16.29
C GLU A 115 -5.27 -12.11 14.91
N THR A 116 -6.50 -11.88 14.41
CA THR A 116 -6.95 -12.38 13.10
C THR A 116 -6.60 -11.43 11.95
N GLU A 117 -6.21 -10.20 12.27
CA GLU A 117 -6.00 -9.08 11.36
C GLU A 117 -7.29 -8.72 10.60
N ILE A 118 -8.45 -8.99 11.19
CA ILE A 118 -9.77 -8.64 10.65
C ILE A 118 -10.39 -7.67 11.63
N ASP A 119 -10.49 -6.40 11.24
CA ASP A 119 -10.91 -5.30 12.12
C ASP A 119 -12.25 -5.60 12.83
N ASP A 120 -13.23 -6.13 12.10
CA ASP A 120 -14.53 -6.50 12.66
C ASP A 120 -14.44 -7.57 13.76
N LEU A 121 -13.50 -8.51 13.66
CA LEU A 121 -13.30 -9.57 14.66
C LEU A 121 -12.37 -9.14 15.79
N ASP A 122 -11.42 -8.25 15.49
CA ASP A 122 -10.34 -7.81 16.36
C ASP A 122 -10.66 -6.52 17.13
N ASP A 123 -11.79 -5.85 16.84
CA ASP A 123 -12.31 -4.70 17.58
C ASP A 123 -12.35 -4.95 19.11
N GLU A 124 -11.77 -4.03 19.87
CA GLU A 124 -11.71 -4.05 21.33
C GLU A 124 -13.08 -3.85 21.98
N GLU A 125 -14.00 -3.11 21.34
CA GLU A 125 -15.39 -3.01 21.82
C GLU A 125 -16.09 -4.38 21.77
N GLY A 126 -15.70 -5.21 20.80
CA GLY A 126 -16.19 -6.57 20.60
C GLY A 126 -15.46 -7.66 21.40
N ALA A 127 -14.51 -7.33 22.29
CA ALA A 127 -13.56 -8.31 22.83
C ALA A 127 -14.00 -9.06 24.10
N SER A 128 -15.14 -8.71 24.70
CA SER A 128 -15.53 -9.16 26.06
C SER A 128 -15.64 -10.68 26.24
N GLY A 129 -15.93 -11.43 25.17
CA GLY A 129 -16.05 -12.89 25.13
C GLY A 129 -14.77 -13.64 24.73
N ARG A 130 -13.70 -12.96 24.30
CA ARG A 130 -12.43 -13.61 23.86
C ARG A 130 -11.82 -14.51 24.93
N LYS A 131 -11.86 -14.10 26.20
CA LYS A 131 -11.41 -14.93 27.34
C LYS A 131 -12.23 -16.20 27.50
N ALA A 132 -13.53 -16.15 27.22
CA ALA A 132 -14.39 -17.31 27.27
C ALA A 132 -14.09 -18.27 26.11
N LEU A 133 -13.82 -17.75 24.90
CA LEU A 133 -13.36 -18.55 23.77
C LEU A 133 -12.02 -19.24 24.09
N ALA A 134 -11.03 -18.51 24.62
CA ALA A 134 -9.74 -19.08 25.02
C ALA A 134 -9.90 -20.19 26.08
N ALA A 135 -10.78 -19.99 27.07
CA ALA A 135 -11.08 -21.01 28.09
C ALA A 135 -11.78 -22.24 27.49
N TRP A 136 -12.70 -22.04 26.54
CA TRP A 136 -13.39 -23.12 25.84
C TRP A 136 -12.42 -23.96 25.01
N LEU A 137 -11.53 -23.32 24.23
CA LEU A 137 -10.49 -24.00 23.45
C LEU A 137 -9.58 -24.84 24.35
N LYS A 138 -9.17 -24.30 25.51
CA LYS A 138 -8.37 -25.01 26.50
C LYS A 138 -9.11 -26.21 27.09
N ALA A 139 -10.39 -26.06 27.43
CA ALA A 139 -11.21 -27.15 27.98
C ALA A 139 -11.42 -28.28 26.97
N LYS A 140 -11.60 -27.93 25.70
CA LYS A 140 -11.71 -28.85 24.56
C LYS A 140 -10.37 -29.42 24.10
N LYS A 141 -9.25 -28.94 24.66
CA LYS A 141 -7.88 -29.35 24.32
C LYS A 141 -7.55 -29.14 22.83
N ILE A 142 -8.12 -28.11 22.21
CA ILE A 142 -7.86 -27.75 20.82
C ILE A 142 -6.42 -27.24 20.69
N LYS A 143 -5.69 -27.75 19.70
CA LYS A 143 -4.32 -27.33 19.36
C LYS A 143 -4.19 -27.22 17.85
N ALA A 144 -3.63 -26.12 17.38
CA ALA A 144 -3.33 -25.95 15.96
C ALA A 144 -2.37 -27.05 15.48
N PRO A 145 -2.71 -27.76 14.38
CA PRO A 145 -1.77 -28.69 13.76
C PRO A 145 -0.57 -27.93 13.19
N LYS A 146 0.56 -28.62 13.03
CA LYS A 146 1.68 -28.11 12.23
C LYS A 146 1.30 -28.21 10.75
N ALA A 147 0.56 -27.23 10.25
CA ALA A 147 0.25 -27.09 8.84
C ALA A 147 1.43 -26.44 8.08
N LYS A 148 1.54 -26.71 6.78
CA LYS A 148 2.38 -25.91 5.89
C LYS A 148 1.67 -24.58 5.65
N ASP A 149 2.44 -23.54 5.40
CA ASP A 149 1.89 -22.25 4.98
C ASP A 149 1.07 -22.45 3.70
N PHE A 150 -0.18 -22.03 3.75
CA PHE A 150 -1.12 -22.09 2.65
C PHE A 150 -1.33 -20.70 2.08
N ASP A 151 -1.24 -20.59 0.76
CA ASP A 151 -1.50 -19.36 0.03
C ASP A 151 -2.84 -19.50 -0.71
N PHE A 152 -3.91 -18.98 -0.11
CA PHE A 152 -5.25 -19.01 -0.68
C PHE A 152 -5.32 -18.25 -1.99
N GLU A 153 -4.56 -17.18 -2.07
CA GLU A 153 -4.48 -16.37 -3.26
C GLU A 153 -3.88 -17.21 -4.41
N ALA A 154 -2.65 -17.69 -4.29
CA ALA A 154 -2.03 -18.54 -5.33
C ALA A 154 -2.90 -19.76 -5.67
N TRP A 155 -3.61 -20.28 -4.66
CA TRP A 155 -4.57 -21.36 -4.85
C TRP A 155 -5.74 -20.98 -5.77
N LEU A 156 -6.43 -19.83 -5.62
CA LEU A 156 -7.54 -19.52 -6.57
C LEU A 156 -7.05 -19.31 -8.00
N ASP A 157 -5.80 -18.91 -8.19
CA ASP A 157 -5.25 -18.62 -9.51
C ASP A 157 -4.96 -19.86 -10.35
N GLY A 158 -5.01 -21.05 -9.75
CA GLY A 158 -4.66 -22.28 -10.45
C GLY A 158 -3.53 -23.06 -9.80
N GLY A 159 -2.86 -22.51 -8.78
CA GLY A 159 -1.53 -22.97 -8.38
C GLY A 159 -0.44 -22.58 -9.40
N ALA A 160 -0.78 -21.80 -10.42
CA ALA A 160 0.19 -21.13 -11.25
C ALA A 160 0.76 -19.97 -10.44
N VAL A 161 1.85 -20.21 -9.71
CA VAL A 161 2.74 -19.14 -9.32
C VAL A 161 3.27 -18.58 -10.63
N PRO A 162 2.91 -17.34 -11.05
CA PRO A 162 3.59 -16.73 -12.18
C PRO A 162 5.06 -16.81 -11.83
N ALA A 163 5.89 -17.41 -12.70
CA ALA A 163 7.33 -17.40 -12.48
C ALA A 163 7.69 -15.95 -12.18
N PRO A 164 8.31 -15.64 -11.02
CA PRO A 164 8.61 -14.26 -10.68
C PRO A 164 9.34 -13.71 -11.88
N ALA A 165 8.78 -12.66 -12.50
CA ALA A 165 9.44 -11.99 -13.60
C ALA A 165 10.87 -11.74 -13.12
N ALA A 166 11.86 -12.23 -13.87
CA ALA A 166 13.24 -12.18 -13.46
C ALA A 166 13.52 -10.74 -13.01
N ALA A 167 13.80 -10.57 -11.72
CA ALA A 167 13.98 -9.25 -11.16
C ALA A 167 15.09 -8.59 -11.99
N ALA A 168 14.80 -7.43 -12.57
CA ALA A 168 15.86 -6.61 -13.14
C ALA A 168 16.87 -6.38 -12.02
N SER A 169 18.12 -6.85 -12.19
CA SER A 169 19.16 -6.62 -11.21
C SER A 169 19.39 -5.13 -11.11
N ILE A 170 18.99 -4.52 -10.01
CA ILE A 170 19.24 -3.11 -9.78
C ILE A 170 20.74 -2.94 -9.69
N THR A 171 21.29 -2.14 -10.61
CA THR A 171 22.73 -1.89 -10.63
C THR A 171 22.98 -0.73 -9.68
N PHE A 172 23.67 -0.98 -8.58
CA PHE A 172 24.05 0.05 -7.62
C PHE A 172 25.24 0.86 -8.18
N SER A 173 25.15 2.19 -8.16
CA SER A 173 26.21 3.15 -8.46
C SER A 173 26.45 4.08 -7.25
N PRO A 174 27.16 3.60 -6.21
CA PRO A 174 27.25 4.32 -4.94
C PRO A 174 28.03 5.61 -5.04
N THR A 175 27.49 6.69 -4.45
CA THR A 175 28.12 8.01 -4.43
C THR A 175 29.28 8.09 -3.42
N PRO A 176 30.12 9.14 -3.46
CA PRO A 176 31.10 9.39 -2.40
C PRO A 176 30.49 9.54 -1.01
N VAL A 177 29.22 9.95 -0.90
CA VAL A 177 28.53 10.10 0.39
C VAL A 177 28.23 8.73 1.00
N MET A 178 27.78 7.76 0.21
CA MET A 178 27.57 6.36 0.65
C MET A 178 28.83 5.75 1.31
N LYS A 179 30.03 6.13 0.83
CA LYS A 179 31.31 5.68 1.41
C LYS A 179 31.65 6.33 2.76
N LYS A 180 30.98 7.40 3.16
CA LYS A 180 31.15 8.08 4.46
C LYS A 180 30.24 7.51 5.55
N LEU A 181 29.22 6.73 5.18
CA LEU A 181 28.32 6.08 6.14
C LEU A 181 29.04 4.99 6.93
N GLY A 182 28.63 4.80 8.19
CA GLY A 182 29.04 3.67 9.00
C GLY A 182 28.61 2.33 8.38
N PRO A 183 29.25 1.21 8.78
CA PRO A 183 29.03 -0.09 8.16
C PRO A 183 27.56 -0.56 8.22
N LYS A 184 26.83 -0.25 9.29
CA LYS A 184 25.43 -0.72 9.44
C LYS A 184 24.47 0.08 8.57
N THR A 185 24.59 1.42 8.58
CA THR A 185 23.77 2.31 7.77
C THR A 185 24.06 2.09 6.28
N ARG A 186 25.33 1.86 5.92
CA ARG A 186 25.71 1.51 4.56
C ARG A 186 25.13 0.17 4.11
N ARG A 187 25.18 -0.86 4.97
CA ARG A 187 24.58 -2.17 4.66
C ARG A 187 23.08 -2.05 4.47
N LEU A 188 22.39 -1.28 5.31
CA LEU A 188 20.97 -1.03 5.17
C LEU A 188 20.64 -0.28 3.87
N ALA A 189 21.37 0.80 3.56
CA ALA A 189 21.18 1.57 2.34
C ALA A 189 21.42 0.75 1.06
N SER A 190 22.33 -0.22 1.07
CA SER A 190 22.55 -1.11 -0.09
C SER A 190 21.42 -2.11 -0.33
N LEU A 191 20.53 -2.32 0.65
CA LEU A 191 19.37 -3.22 0.52
C LEU A 191 18.12 -2.48 0.02
N LEU A 192 18.10 -1.15 0.06
CA LEU A 192 16.96 -0.38 -0.42
C LEU A 192 16.78 -0.58 -1.93
N GLY A 193 15.52 -0.74 -2.33
CA GLY A 193 15.12 -1.04 -3.69
C GLY A 193 15.18 -2.52 -4.05
N HIS A 194 15.75 -3.38 -3.20
CA HIS A 194 15.68 -4.84 -3.41
C HIS A 194 14.31 -5.37 -3.03
N ARG A 195 13.92 -6.50 -3.64
CA ARG A 195 12.67 -7.20 -3.32
C ARG A 195 12.79 -7.95 -2.00
N GLY A 196 11.66 -8.20 -1.34
CA GLY A 196 11.60 -8.98 -0.11
C GLY A 196 12.10 -10.42 -0.26
N ASP A 197 12.02 -11.00 -1.47
CA ASP A 197 12.56 -12.33 -1.78
C ASP A 197 14.04 -12.33 -2.18
N ASP A 198 14.70 -11.16 -2.21
CA ASP A 198 16.14 -11.08 -2.47
C ASP A 198 16.91 -11.80 -1.34
N PRO A 199 17.80 -12.75 -1.66
CA PRO A 199 18.56 -13.49 -0.66
C PRO A 199 19.32 -12.60 0.33
N GLU A 200 19.80 -11.43 -0.10
CA GLU A 200 20.50 -10.50 0.78
C GLU A 200 19.55 -9.79 1.76
N VAL A 201 18.34 -9.46 1.31
CA VAL A 201 17.28 -8.89 2.16
C VAL A 201 16.82 -9.94 3.17
N VAL A 202 16.55 -11.17 2.72
CA VAL A 202 16.15 -12.28 3.60
C VAL A 202 17.21 -12.57 4.66
N ALA A 203 18.48 -12.62 4.25
CA ALA A 203 19.60 -12.84 5.17
C ALA A 203 19.71 -11.74 6.22
N TYR A 204 19.56 -10.48 5.83
CA TYR A 204 19.62 -9.35 6.76
C TYR A 204 18.44 -9.38 7.74
N VAL A 205 17.21 -9.45 7.24
CA VAL A 205 15.99 -9.38 8.07
C VAL A 205 15.86 -10.60 8.99
N THR A 206 16.10 -11.80 8.46
CA THR A 206 15.93 -13.04 9.23
C THR A 206 17.15 -13.35 10.08
N GLY A 207 18.34 -13.23 9.50
CA GLY A 207 19.60 -13.60 10.16
C GLY A 207 20.10 -12.55 11.15
N GLU A 208 20.14 -11.28 10.73
CA GLU A 208 20.70 -10.21 11.56
C GLU A 208 19.67 -9.56 12.48
N LEU A 209 18.46 -9.27 11.98
CA LEU A 209 17.42 -8.61 12.77
C LEU A 209 16.52 -9.59 13.57
N GLY A 210 16.55 -10.88 13.23
CA GLY A 210 15.70 -11.91 13.85
C GLY A 210 14.20 -11.71 13.58
N LYS A 211 13.86 -11.16 12.41
CA LYS A 211 12.49 -10.86 11.98
C LYS A 211 12.10 -11.71 10.77
N LYS A 212 10.81 -11.70 10.42
CA LYS A 212 10.34 -12.32 9.17
C LYS A 212 10.25 -11.24 8.09
N VAL A 213 10.65 -11.58 6.87
CA VAL A 213 10.37 -10.72 5.71
C VAL A 213 8.88 -10.88 5.36
N PRO A 214 8.16 -9.78 5.05
CA PRO A 214 6.81 -9.88 4.53
C PRO A 214 6.81 -10.69 3.24
N ALA A 215 5.99 -11.73 3.18
CA ALA A 215 5.87 -12.56 1.99
C ALA A 215 5.24 -11.79 0.81
N SER A 216 4.43 -10.77 1.12
CA SER A 216 3.65 -10.01 0.15
C SER A 216 3.06 -8.72 0.74
N THR A 217 2.54 -7.88 -0.15
CA THR A 217 1.64 -6.75 0.12
C THR A 217 0.43 -6.84 -0.82
N SER A 218 -0.66 -6.12 -0.53
CA SER A 218 -1.89 -6.04 -1.36
C SER A 218 -2.30 -4.59 -1.63
N GLU A 219 -3.27 -4.35 -2.51
CA GLU A 219 -3.79 -2.98 -2.77
C GLU A 219 -4.43 -2.34 -1.52
N ASN A 220 -4.85 -3.13 -0.53
CA ASN A 220 -5.37 -2.63 0.75
C ASN A 220 -4.27 -2.50 1.82
N THR A 221 -3.09 -3.08 1.56
CA THR A 221 -1.90 -3.02 2.42
C THR A 221 -0.71 -2.54 1.61
N ASP A 222 -0.79 -1.26 1.17
CA ASP A 222 0.22 -0.60 0.32
C ASP A 222 1.65 -0.77 0.83
N SER A 223 1.82 -0.90 2.14
CA SER A 223 3.09 -1.22 2.76
C SER A 223 2.96 -2.04 4.04
N VAL A 224 4.02 -2.78 4.38
CA VAL A 224 4.17 -3.51 5.64
C VAL A 224 5.47 -3.09 6.32
N ASN A 225 5.38 -2.75 7.61
CA ASN A 225 6.54 -2.38 8.41
C ASN A 225 7.14 -3.60 9.13
N VAL A 226 8.47 -3.71 9.11
CA VAL A 226 9.23 -4.64 9.94
C VAL A 226 10.03 -3.86 10.97
N GLU A 227 9.52 -3.81 12.20
CA GLU A 227 10.18 -3.14 13.31
C GLU A 227 11.24 -4.04 13.98
N ALA A 228 12.49 -3.60 13.96
CA ALA A 228 13.60 -4.21 14.68
C ALA A 228 14.20 -3.23 15.70
N THR A 229 13.40 -2.86 16.70
CA THR A 229 13.75 -1.84 17.71
C THR A 229 15.07 -2.08 18.43
N LYS A 230 15.50 -3.34 18.62
CA LYS A 230 16.80 -3.67 19.23
C LYS A 230 18.00 -3.26 18.38
N HIS A 231 17.80 -3.22 17.07
CA HIS A 231 18.81 -2.84 16.07
C HIS A 231 18.66 -1.37 15.64
N GLY A 232 17.64 -0.66 16.14
CA GLY A 232 17.38 0.73 15.81
C GLY A 232 16.96 0.94 14.36
N VAL A 233 16.25 -0.02 13.77
CA VAL A 233 15.76 0.09 12.39
C VAL A 233 14.29 -0.32 12.32
N GLU A 234 13.57 0.34 11.44
CA GLU A 234 12.21 0.03 11.03
C GLU A 234 12.18 0.06 9.50
N LEU A 235 11.83 -1.06 8.89
CA LEU A 235 11.90 -1.26 7.44
C LEU A 235 10.51 -1.19 6.84
N VAL A 236 10.34 -0.53 5.69
CA VAL A 236 9.06 -0.46 4.98
C VAL A 236 9.16 -1.22 3.67
N PHE A 237 8.31 -2.25 3.56
CA PHE A 237 8.14 -3.03 2.36
C PHE A 237 6.88 -2.57 1.63
N THR A 238 7.00 -2.16 0.37
CA THR A 238 5.86 -1.72 -0.47
C THR A 238 5.97 -2.27 -1.88
N HIS A 239 4.84 -2.55 -2.50
CA HIS A 239 4.79 -2.91 -3.91
C HIS A 239 4.77 -1.71 -4.85
N ASP A 240 4.50 -0.52 -4.32
CA ASP A 240 4.36 0.71 -5.11
C ASP A 240 5.56 1.63 -4.87
N VAL A 241 6.72 1.23 -5.40
CA VAL A 241 7.88 2.11 -5.46
C VAL A 241 7.65 3.12 -6.59
N LEU A 242 7.30 4.35 -6.19
CA LEU A 242 7.01 5.46 -7.08
C LEU A 242 8.29 6.05 -7.70
N ASN A 243 8.99 5.24 -8.50
CA ASN A 243 10.22 5.63 -9.17
C ASN A 243 10.36 4.85 -10.49
N ASP A 244 10.73 5.54 -11.57
CA ASP A 244 10.84 4.96 -12.93
C ASP A 244 11.87 3.83 -13.05
N ALA A 245 12.91 3.82 -12.22
CA ALA A 245 13.93 2.78 -12.24
C ALA A 245 13.41 1.42 -11.76
N PHE A 246 12.24 1.40 -11.12
CA PHE A 246 11.62 0.21 -10.55
C PHE A 246 10.44 -0.14 -11.42
N LEU A 247 10.44 -1.32 -12.04
CA LEU A 247 9.32 -1.75 -12.88
C LEU A 247 8.03 -1.81 -12.06
N PRO A 248 6.87 -1.41 -12.62
CA PRO A 248 5.57 -1.72 -12.03
C PRO A 248 5.53 -3.20 -11.73
N ILE A 249 5.33 -3.56 -10.47
CA ILE A 249 5.04 -4.95 -10.15
C ILE A 249 3.68 -5.22 -10.82
N PRO A 250 3.60 -6.17 -11.77
CA PRO A 250 2.36 -6.42 -12.47
C PRO A 250 1.25 -6.63 -11.45
N LYS A 251 0.16 -5.88 -11.58
CA LYS A 251 -1.08 -6.09 -10.83
C LYS A 251 -1.62 -7.48 -11.13
N THR A 252 -1.10 -8.47 -10.43
CA THR A 252 -1.81 -9.71 -10.20
C THR A 252 -2.82 -9.42 -9.11
N ALA A 253 -3.93 -10.14 -9.09
CA ALA A 253 -4.99 -9.95 -8.10
C ALA A 253 -4.52 -10.21 -6.64
N LYS A 254 -3.22 -10.49 -6.45
CA LYS A 254 -2.66 -11.31 -5.39
C LYS A 254 -1.20 -11.00 -5.16
N THR A 255 -0.89 -10.71 -3.90
CA THR A 255 0.45 -10.75 -3.32
C THR A 255 1.57 -10.24 -4.22
N PHE A 256 1.84 -8.93 -4.13
CA PHE A 256 3.04 -8.36 -4.70
C PHE A 256 4.22 -8.64 -3.80
N ILE A 257 5.29 -9.23 -4.33
CA ILE A 257 6.55 -9.34 -3.59
C ILE A 257 7.10 -7.91 -3.44
N PRO A 258 7.05 -7.33 -2.23
CA PRO A 258 7.29 -5.92 -2.06
C PRO A 258 8.78 -5.60 -2.23
N TYR A 259 9.07 -4.36 -2.59
CA TYR A 259 10.40 -3.78 -2.47
C TYR A 259 10.61 -3.21 -1.07
N LEU A 260 11.82 -3.34 -0.54
CA LEU A 260 12.26 -2.59 0.61
C LEU A 260 12.48 -1.12 0.18
N ALA A 261 11.50 -0.25 0.40
CA ALA A 261 11.51 1.10 -0.16
C ALA A 261 12.04 2.17 0.79
N SER A 262 11.88 1.99 2.10
CA SER A 262 12.43 2.92 3.07
C SER A 262 12.83 2.22 4.37
N ALA A 263 13.65 2.93 5.15
CA ALA A 263 13.99 2.54 6.50
C ALA A 263 14.16 3.77 7.39
N TRP A 264 13.47 3.77 8.53
CA TRP A 264 13.77 4.71 9.61
C TRP A 264 14.92 4.17 10.45
N VAL A 265 15.94 5.01 10.62
CA VAL A 265 17.13 4.69 11.39
C VAL A 265 17.06 5.44 12.73
N ARG A 266 17.32 4.73 13.82
CA ARG A 266 17.24 5.25 15.19
C ARG A 266 18.56 5.04 15.92
N SER A 267 18.75 5.75 17.02
CA SER A 267 19.99 5.75 17.83
C SER A 267 20.53 4.37 18.24
N LYS A 268 19.66 3.36 18.35
CA LYS A 268 20.05 1.97 18.65
C LYS A 268 20.83 1.27 17.52
N ILE A 269 20.93 1.86 16.33
CA ILE A 269 21.85 1.37 15.29
C ILE A 269 23.31 1.42 15.78
N GLY A 270 23.62 2.34 16.69
CA GLY A 270 24.89 2.38 17.41
C GLY A 270 26.06 2.97 16.62
N GLU A 271 25.78 3.79 15.59
CA GLU A 271 26.76 4.56 14.83
C GLU A 271 26.19 5.94 14.48
N GLU A 272 27.07 6.92 14.30
CA GLU A 272 26.70 8.26 13.82
C GLU A 272 26.43 8.24 12.31
N VAL A 273 25.56 9.14 11.85
CA VAL A 273 25.21 9.24 10.42
C VAL A 273 25.87 10.47 9.84
N LEU A 274 26.82 10.27 8.93
CA LEU A 274 27.66 11.35 8.37
C LEU A 274 28.38 12.19 9.45
N GLY A 275 28.69 11.59 10.60
CA GLY A 275 29.32 12.26 11.75
C GLY A 275 28.35 13.09 12.61
N VAL A 276 27.03 13.03 12.34
CA VAL A 276 26.03 13.67 13.19
C VAL A 276 25.67 12.74 14.36
N PRO A 277 25.84 13.19 15.61
CA PRO A 277 25.48 12.40 16.79
C PRO A 277 23.97 12.40 17.02
N TRP A 278 23.41 11.26 17.47
CA TRP A 278 21.98 11.12 17.77
C TRP A 278 21.44 12.05 18.86
N LYS A 279 22.32 12.63 19.68
CA LYS A 279 21.97 13.57 20.76
C LYS A 279 22.25 15.03 20.39
N VAL A 280 22.35 15.32 19.09
CA VAL A 280 22.47 16.69 18.58
C VAL A 280 21.31 17.53 19.09
N LYS A 281 21.59 18.77 19.51
CA LYS A 281 20.61 19.60 20.22
C LYS A 281 20.03 20.74 19.39
N SER A 282 20.61 21.01 18.22
CA SER A 282 20.19 22.14 17.39
C SER A 282 20.53 21.93 15.93
N GLU A 283 19.76 22.58 15.06
CA GLU A 283 20.05 22.72 13.63
C GLU A 283 21.48 23.21 13.39
N ALA A 284 21.94 24.21 14.15
CA ALA A 284 23.28 24.81 14.00
C ALA A 284 24.42 23.81 14.20
N GLU A 285 24.26 22.83 15.09
CA GLU A 285 25.24 21.75 15.28
C GLU A 285 25.32 20.84 14.05
N ILE A 286 24.18 20.52 13.43
CA ILE A 286 24.11 19.75 12.18
C ILE A 286 24.71 20.56 11.02
N THR A 287 24.34 21.84 10.91
CA THR A 287 24.86 22.74 9.87
C THR A 287 26.37 22.85 9.89
N LYS A 288 26.99 22.86 11.08
CA LYS A 288 28.44 22.88 11.22
C LYS A 288 29.13 21.63 10.65
N LEU A 289 28.45 20.49 10.70
CA LEU A 289 28.99 19.20 10.25
C LEU A 289 28.72 18.97 8.76
N LEU A 290 27.51 19.32 8.30
CA LEU A 290 27.01 18.96 6.97
C LEU A 290 26.96 20.13 5.98
N GLY A 291 27.08 21.37 6.45
CA GLY A 291 26.77 22.57 5.68
C GLY A 291 25.31 23.00 5.86
N PRO A 292 24.88 24.08 5.18
CA PRO A 292 23.50 24.57 5.27
C PRO A 292 22.49 23.47 4.88
N PRO A 293 21.28 23.50 5.44
CA PRO A 293 20.22 22.55 5.05
C PRO A 293 19.94 22.62 3.56
N THR A 294 19.55 21.50 2.99
CA THR A 294 19.05 21.42 1.60
C THR A 294 17.81 22.29 1.44
N GLY A 295 16.95 22.31 2.46
CA GLY A 295 15.78 23.16 2.51
C GLY A 295 15.08 23.08 3.85
N TYR A 296 13.87 23.63 3.87
CA TYR A 296 12.94 23.52 4.99
C TYR A 296 11.65 22.86 4.48
N GLU A 297 11.07 21.99 5.30
CA GLU A 297 9.78 21.35 5.06
C GLU A 297 8.78 21.71 6.16
N ALA A 298 7.50 21.56 5.84
CA ALA A 298 6.43 21.75 6.81
C ALA A 298 6.46 20.60 7.83
N ALA A 299 6.32 20.90 9.12
CA ALA A 299 6.27 19.87 10.16
C ALA A 299 5.07 18.93 9.96
N PHE A 300 3.94 19.49 9.51
CA PHE A 300 2.77 18.73 9.08
C PHE A 300 2.33 19.12 7.68
N ALA A 301 1.71 18.17 6.98
CA ALA A 301 1.22 18.35 5.62
C ALA A 301 0.22 19.53 5.46
N THR A 302 -0.41 19.94 6.55
CA THR A 302 -1.38 21.05 6.63
C THR A 302 -0.72 22.41 6.83
N ASP A 303 0.55 22.47 7.24
CA ASP A 303 1.20 23.72 7.58
C ASP A 303 1.62 24.48 6.31
N ASP A 304 1.51 25.80 6.37
CA ASP A 304 1.88 26.67 5.25
C ASP A 304 3.33 27.17 5.35
N GLU A 305 3.93 27.17 6.54
CA GLU A 305 5.30 27.62 6.75
C GLU A 305 6.24 26.41 6.94
N PRO A 306 7.28 26.27 6.09
CA PRO A 306 8.28 25.23 6.27
C PRO A 306 9.23 25.61 7.41
N THR A 307 9.22 24.83 8.50
CA THR A 307 10.00 25.09 9.73
C THR A 307 11.06 24.03 10.01
N VAL A 308 10.94 22.85 9.42
CA VAL A 308 11.82 21.71 9.70
C VAL A 308 12.97 21.71 8.72
N ALA A 309 14.19 21.93 9.22
CA ALA A 309 15.40 21.87 8.41
C ALA A 309 15.69 20.42 8.00
N TYR A 310 16.01 20.20 6.71
CA TYR A 310 16.41 18.89 6.21
C TYR A 310 17.67 18.94 5.35
N TRP A 311 18.42 17.83 5.34
CA TRP A 311 19.59 17.58 4.51
C TRP A 311 19.38 16.29 3.73
N ASP A 312 19.40 16.42 2.42
CA ASP A 312 19.26 15.30 1.49
C ASP A 312 20.59 14.97 0.82
N PHE A 313 20.94 13.69 0.83
CA PHE A 313 22.12 13.17 0.16
C PHE A 313 21.74 11.99 -0.73
N GLU A 314 22.08 12.10 -2.01
CA GLU A 314 22.06 10.96 -2.92
C GLU A 314 23.14 9.96 -2.51
N LEU A 315 22.74 8.74 -2.20
CA LEU A 315 23.62 7.62 -1.88
C LEU A 315 23.89 6.73 -3.09
N ASP A 316 22.94 6.66 -4.01
CA ASP A 316 23.05 5.90 -5.25
C ASP A 316 22.34 6.60 -6.41
N THR A 317 23.06 6.78 -7.53
CA THR A 317 22.52 7.49 -8.70
C THR A 317 21.59 6.64 -9.56
N THR A 318 21.69 5.31 -9.49
CA THR A 318 20.99 4.39 -10.40
C THR A 318 19.82 3.71 -9.70
N ALA A 319 20.00 3.30 -8.45
CA ALA A 319 18.96 2.80 -7.57
C ALA A 319 18.13 3.93 -6.92
N HIS A 320 18.52 5.20 -7.15
CA HIS A 320 17.89 6.39 -6.58
C HIS A 320 17.71 6.29 -5.06
N VAL A 321 18.73 5.79 -4.36
CA VAL A 321 18.71 5.69 -2.90
C VAL A 321 19.22 6.99 -2.28
N TRP A 322 18.45 7.53 -1.34
CA TRP A 322 18.69 8.80 -0.68
C TRP A 322 18.73 8.64 0.83
N LEU A 323 19.52 9.50 1.45
CA LEU A 323 19.56 9.71 2.89
C LEU A 323 18.98 11.09 3.17
N ASN A 324 17.93 11.13 3.98
CA ASN A 324 17.36 12.33 4.53
C ASN A 324 17.67 12.40 6.03
N LEU A 325 18.22 13.52 6.46
CA LEU A 325 18.27 13.91 7.87
C LEU A 325 17.35 15.10 8.03
N SER A 326 16.44 15.06 9.00
CA SER A 326 15.64 16.22 9.38
C SER A 326 15.74 16.48 10.88
N PHE A 327 15.56 17.74 11.27
CA PHE A 327 15.65 18.15 12.66
C PHE A 327 14.42 18.95 13.08
N ASP A 328 13.63 18.33 13.95
CA ASP A 328 12.51 18.96 14.66
C ASP A 328 12.57 18.50 16.13
N GLU A 329 13.16 19.35 16.98
CA GLU A 329 13.56 19.07 18.38
C GLU A 329 14.53 17.88 18.59
N SER A 330 14.64 16.99 17.60
CA SER A 330 15.45 15.78 17.60
C SER A 330 15.82 15.39 16.16
N LEU A 331 16.88 14.60 16.02
CA LEU A 331 17.32 14.09 14.73
C LEU A 331 16.43 12.93 14.26
N SER A 332 15.83 13.10 13.08
CA SER A 332 15.24 12.02 12.28
C SER A 332 16.19 11.61 11.16
N VAL A 333 16.29 10.30 10.90
CA VAL A 333 17.13 9.76 9.83
C VAL A 333 16.31 8.76 9.03
N THR A 334 16.16 9.03 7.75
CA THR A 334 15.42 8.18 6.81
C THR A 334 16.32 7.81 5.65
N LEU A 335 16.41 6.51 5.37
CA LEU A 335 16.92 6.02 4.09
C LEU A 335 15.72 5.69 3.22
N THR A 336 15.72 6.09 1.96
CA THR A 336 14.59 5.82 1.06
C THR A 336 15.03 5.68 -0.40
N VAL A 337 14.35 4.82 -1.14
CA VAL A 337 14.28 4.96 -2.59
C VAL A 337 13.48 6.22 -2.88
N LYS A 338 14.09 7.19 -3.57
CA LYS A 338 13.46 8.47 -3.87
C LYS A 338 12.17 8.25 -4.64
N SER A 339 11.06 8.61 -4.01
CA SER A 339 9.74 8.65 -4.61
C SER A 339 9.57 9.91 -5.47
N ALA A 340 8.85 9.78 -6.56
CA ALA A 340 8.29 10.85 -7.39
C ALA A 340 6.76 10.95 -7.18
N GLY A 341 6.22 10.40 -6.09
CA GLY A 341 4.79 10.18 -5.93
C GLY A 341 3.89 11.40 -5.69
N ALA A 342 4.41 12.63 -5.68
CA ALA A 342 3.66 13.71 -5.04
C ALA A 342 2.34 14.03 -5.77
N LEU A 343 2.24 13.92 -7.10
CA LEU A 343 0.95 14.12 -7.82
C LEU A 343 0.19 12.84 -8.13
N MET A 344 0.59 11.70 -7.55
CA MET A 344 0.15 10.39 -8.01
C MET A 344 -1.37 10.29 -8.02
N ARG A 345 -1.89 10.12 -9.23
CA ARG A 345 -3.27 9.79 -9.47
C ARG A 345 -3.28 8.75 -10.57
N GLN A 346 -3.78 7.55 -10.25
CA GLN A 346 -3.93 6.49 -11.24
C GLN A 346 -4.60 7.05 -12.50
N PRO A 347 -4.19 6.62 -13.70
CA PRO A 347 -4.69 7.17 -14.96
C PRO A 347 -6.23 7.26 -14.99
N ASP A 348 -6.73 8.48 -14.87
CA ASP A 348 -8.15 8.80 -15.00
C ASP A 348 -8.34 9.97 -15.97
N VAL A 349 -9.60 10.24 -16.31
CA VAL A 349 -9.97 11.33 -17.22
C VAL A 349 -9.48 12.70 -16.74
N THR A 350 -9.35 12.88 -15.43
CA THR A 350 -8.96 14.15 -14.83
C THR A 350 -7.46 14.38 -15.01
N THR A 351 -6.64 13.35 -14.84
CA THR A 351 -5.21 13.37 -15.13
C THR A 351 -4.96 13.60 -16.63
N GLY A 352 -5.71 12.92 -17.51
CA GLY A 352 -5.64 13.14 -18.96
C GLY A 352 -5.94 14.59 -19.35
N LEU A 353 -7.03 15.16 -18.82
CA LEU A 353 -7.41 16.55 -19.05
C LEU A 353 -6.33 17.53 -18.58
N PHE A 354 -5.77 17.33 -17.39
CA PHE A 354 -4.69 18.19 -16.89
C PHE A 354 -3.42 18.06 -17.72
N VAL A 355 -3.01 16.85 -18.12
CA VAL A 355 -1.83 16.64 -18.98
C VAL A 355 -2.00 17.32 -20.33
N GLY A 356 -3.18 17.21 -20.95
CA GLY A 356 -3.51 17.93 -22.19
C GLY A 356 -3.35 19.45 -22.03
N TYR A 357 -3.91 20.01 -20.96
CA TYR A 357 -3.72 21.42 -20.60
C TYR A 357 -2.25 21.78 -20.38
N ALA A 358 -1.56 21.05 -19.51
CA ALA A 358 -0.18 21.32 -19.08
C ALA A 358 0.83 21.27 -20.24
N ALA A 359 0.64 20.32 -21.17
CA ALA A 359 1.45 20.20 -22.38
C ALA A 359 1.33 21.44 -23.28
N THR A 360 0.12 21.98 -23.47
CA THR A 360 -0.10 23.19 -24.29
C THR A 360 0.41 24.48 -23.65
N ARG A 361 0.74 24.44 -22.35
CA ARG A 361 1.20 25.59 -21.56
C ARG A 361 2.66 25.50 -21.13
N GLY A 362 3.37 24.44 -21.53
CA GLY A 362 4.77 24.23 -21.17
C GLY A 362 4.99 24.07 -19.66
N LEU A 363 4.04 23.45 -18.96
CA LEU A 363 4.14 23.16 -17.52
C LEU A 363 4.84 21.82 -17.23
N LEU A 364 4.93 20.92 -18.21
CA LEU A 364 5.60 19.63 -18.08
C LEU A 364 7.12 19.77 -18.28
N ASP A 365 7.90 18.97 -17.55
CA ASP A 365 9.33 18.78 -17.81
C ASP A 365 9.51 17.77 -18.95
N THR A 366 9.79 18.27 -20.16
CA THR A 366 9.95 17.42 -21.34
C THR A 366 11.14 16.47 -21.25
N SER A 367 12.14 16.78 -20.41
CA SER A 367 13.34 15.95 -20.26
C SER A 367 13.05 14.60 -19.59
N ARG A 368 11.94 14.50 -18.84
CA ARG A 368 11.48 13.28 -18.20
C ARG A 368 10.87 12.27 -19.18
N PHE A 369 10.61 12.67 -20.43
CA PHE A 369 9.94 11.83 -21.42
C PHE A 369 10.77 11.56 -22.69
N PRO A 370 12.03 11.11 -22.57
CA PRO A 370 12.92 10.97 -23.73
C PRO A 370 12.37 9.99 -24.79
N ALA A 371 11.70 8.92 -24.36
CA ALA A 371 11.08 7.94 -25.24
C ALA A 371 9.74 8.38 -25.85
N HIS A 372 9.12 9.44 -25.31
CA HIS A 372 7.76 9.87 -25.69
C HIS A 372 7.70 11.33 -26.18
N GLN A 373 8.83 11.95 -26.53
CA GLN A 373 8.89 13.34 -26.99
C GLN A 373 7.96 13.63 -28.18
N ALA A 374 7.89 12.72 -29.15
CA ALA A 374 7.02 12.87 -30.31
C ALA A 374 5.52 12.87 -29.94
N LEU A 375 5.13 12.00 -29.00
CA LEU A 375 3.75 11.93 -28.50
C LEU A 375 3.43 13.18 -27.67
N LEU A 376 4.35 13.64 -26.83
CA LEU A 376 4.19 14.87 -26.06
C LEU A 376 4.02 16.10 -26.98
N ALA A 377 4.80 16.18 -28.05
CA ALA A 377 4.66 17.22 -29.06
C ALA A 377 3.32 17.13 -29.82
N ALA A 378 2.81 15.91 -30.07
CA ALA A 378 1.48 15.71 -30.64
C ALA A 378 0.38 16.21 -29.69
N VAL A 379 0.47 15.95 -28.39
CA VAL A 379 -0.45 16.51 -27.38
C VAL A 379 -0.35 18.03 -27.33
N ALA A 380 0.85 18.59 -27.24
CA ALA A 380 1.06 20.03 -27.19
C ALA A 380 0.52 20.76 -28.45
N SER A 381 0.55 20.10 -29.61
CA SER A 381 -0.02 20.60 -30.87
C SER A 381 -1.47 20.19 -31.12
N ARG A 382 -2.13 19.61 -30.11
CA ARG A 382 -3.54 19.18 -30.13
C ARG A 382 -3.88 18.08 -31.14
N LYS A 383 -2.89 17.29 -31.55
CA LYS A 383 -3.01 16.16 -32.48
C LYS A 383 -3.23 14.81 -31.80
N ALA A 384 -3.01 14.72 -30.50
CA ALA A 384 -3.27 13.54 -29.66
C ALA A 384 -3.87 14.01 -28.33
N LYS A 385 -4.63 13.18 -27.62
CA LYS A 385 -5.19 13.55 -26.30
C LYS A 385 -4.17 13.42 -25.17
N GLY A 386 -4.43 14.08 -24.03
CA GLY A 386 -3.63 13.92 -22.83
C GLY A 386 -3.67 12.49 -22.29
N SER A 387 -4.83 11.84 -22.33
CA SER A 387 -5.04 10.44 -21.92
C SER A 387 -4.23 9.44 -22.75
N GLU A 388 -4.01 9.72 -24.04
CA GLU A 388 -3.13 8.90 -24.89
C GLU A 388 -1.67 8.96 -24.42
N PHE A 389 -1.20 10.15 -24.03
CA PHE A 389 0.11 10.33 -23.43
C PHE A 389 0.19 9.69 -22.06
N VAL A 390 -0.81 9.90 -21.20
CA VAL A 390 -0.85 9.30 -19.86
C VAL A 390 -0.75 7.77 -19.96
N LYS A 391 -1.52 7.14 -20.85
CA LYS A 391 -1.53 5.68 -21.02
C LYS A 391 -0.17 5.11 -21.43
N GLN A 392 0.63 5.86 -22.18
CA GLN A 392 1.91 5.37 -22.72
C GLN A 392 3.11 5.79 -21.89
N ALA A 393 3.10 7.01 -21.35
CA ALA A 393 4.25 7.64 -20.70
C ALA A 393 4.09 7.81 -19.18
N LEU A 394 2.87 7.65 -18.65
CA LEU A 394 2.54 7.83 -17.23
C LEU A 394 1.69 6.66 -16.69
N PRO A 395 2.13 5.40 -16.85
CA PRO A 395 1.34 4.24 -16.43
C PRO A 395 1.07 4.19 -14.91
N ARG A 396 1.87 4.91 -14.12
CA ARG A 396 1.73 5.07 -12.66
C ARG A 396 1.13 6.41 -12.24
N GLY A 397 0.51 7.11 -13.18
CA GLY A 397 -0.04 8.44 -12.93
C GLY A 397 0.97 9.57 -13.13
N LEU A 398 0.48 10.78 -12.93
CA LEU A 398 1.29 12.00 -12.99
C LEU A 398 2.06 12.20 -11.68
N TRP A 399 3.28 12.70 -11.77
CA TRP A 399 4.17 12.96 -10.64
C TRP A 399 4.54 14.44 -10.62
N ASP A 400 5.03 14.95 -9.50
CA ASP A 400 5.40 16.36 -9.41
C ASP A 400 6.67 16.67 -10.18
N ASP A 401 7.62 15.75 -10.20
CA ASP A 401 8.85 15.85 -10.99
C ASP A 401 8.62 15.81 -12.51
N HIS A 402 7.45 15.32 -12.96
CA HIS A 402 6.97 15.46 -14.34
C HIS A 402 6.55 16.90 -14.69
N LEU A 403 6.33 17.77 -13.69
CA LEU A 403 6.22 19.21 -13.91
C LEU A 403 7.60 19.85 -13.91
N ARG A 404 7.76 20.91 -14.70
CA ARG A 404 9.00 21.69 -14.72
C ARG A 404 9.32 22.22 -13.32
N ASP A 405 10.60 22.29 -13.00
CA ASP A 405 11.06 22.82 -11.73
C ASP A 405 10.87 24.36 -11.70
N ALA A 406 9.81 24.80 -11.01
CA ALA A 406 9.48 26.20 -10.85
C ALA A 406 8.96 26.45 -9.42
N PRO A 407 9.41 27.52 -8.73
CA PRO A 407 9.04 27.78 -7.34
C PRO A 407 7.53 27.75 -7.12
N GLY A 408 7.07 26.85 -6.24
CA GLY A 408 5.66 26.69 -5.86
C GLY A 408 4.76 25.92 -6.86
N LEU A 409 5.21 25.62 -8.08
CA LEU A 409 4.38 24.93 -9.08
C LEU A 409 3.96 23.53 -8.62
N ARG A 410 4.97 22.72 -8.27
CA ARG A 410 4.81 21.34 -7.81
C ARG A 410 3.95 21.28 -6.55
N GLN A 411 4.21 22.16 -5.59
CA GLN A 411 3.44 22.26 -4.34
C GLN A 411 1.97 22.66 -4.58
N LEU A 412 1.69 23.62 -5.46
CA LEU A 412 0.30 23.99 -5.77
C LEU A 412 -0.44 22.85 -6.47
N ALA A 413 0.20 22.19 -7.43
CA ALA A 413 -0.36 21.03 -8.10
C ALA A 413 -0.66 19.93 -7.07
N TRP A 414 0.28 19.67 -6.16
CA TRP A 414 0.14 18.67 -5.10
C TRP A 414 -1.10 18.90 -4.26
N ARG A 415 -1.22 20.11 -3.70
CA ARG A 415 -2.38 20.50 -2.90
C ARG A 415 -3.69 20.37 -3.69
N TRP A 416 -3.67 20.66 -4.99
CA TRP A 416 -4.85 20.56 -5.86
C TRP A 416 -5.37 19.14 -6.06
N PHE A 417 -4.45 18.23 -6.31
CA PHE A 417 -4.76 16.83 -6.59
C PHE A 417 -5.22 16.12 -5.31
N HIS A 418 -4.75 16.57 -4.14
CA HIS A 418 -4.96 15.92 -2.84
C HIS A 418 -6.02 16.57 -1.94
N ASN A 419 -6.82 17.54 -2.43
CA ASN A 419 -7.84 18.22 -1.63
C ASN A 419 -7.29 18.90 -0.37
N MET A 420 -6.21 19.67 -0.50
CA MET A 420 -5.53 20.31 0.63
C MET A 420 -5.67 21.83 0.60
N ASN A 421 -5.81 22.43 1.78
CA ASN A 421 -5.96 23.89 1.96
C ASN A 421 -7.07 24.49 1.08
N GLY A 422 -8.19 23.77 0.95
CA GLY A 422 -9.34 24.17 0.15
C GLY A 422 -9.14 24.08 -1.37
N LEU A 423 -8.04 23.47 -1.83
CA LEU A 423 -7.71 23.31 -3.24
C LEU A 423 -8.08 21.90 -3.69
N TRP A 424 -9.06 21.78 -4.59
CA TRP A 424 -9.45 20.45 -5.07
C TRP A 424 -9.89 20.46 -6.53
N ILE A 425 -9.20 19.69 -7.35
CA ILE A 425 -9.49 19.49 -8.77
C ILE A 425 -10.93 19.04 -9.02
N THR A 426 -11.45 18.13 -8.21
CA THR A 426 -12.84 17.67 -8.35
C THR A 426 -13.84 18.79 -8.05
N ALA A 427 -13.57 19.65 -7.06
CA ALA A 427 -14.43 20.80 -6.77
C ALA A 427 -14.42 21.81 -7.92
N ASP A 428 -13.25 22.08 -8.49
CA ASP A 428 -13.10 22.99 -9.62
C ASP A 428 -13.76 22.46 -10.90
N LEU A 429 -13.53 21.18 -11.23
CA LEU A 429 -14.16 20.56 -12.40
C LEU A 429 -15.67 20.44 -12.23
N LYS A 430 -16.20 20.25 -11.02
CA LYS A 430 -17.65 20.32 -10.78
C LYS A 430 -18.25 21.69 -11.07
N LYS A 431 -17.52 22.79 -10.83
CA LYS A 431 -17.97 24.14 -11.20
C LYS A 431 -18.01 24.32 -12.72
N THR A 432 -17.04 23.75 -13.43
CA THR A 432 -16.92 23.86 -14.89
C THR A 432 -17.89 22.96 -15.66
N PHE A 433 -18.01 21.69 -15.23
CA PHE A 433 -18.75 20.65 -15.96
C PHE A 433 -20.10 20.31 -15.33
N GLY A 434 -20.37 20.77 -14.11
CA GLY A 434 -21.49 20.30 -13.30
C GLY A 434 -21.16 18.99 -12.59
N LYS A 435 -22.10 18.51 -11.78
CA LYS A 435 -21.95 17.33 -10.91
C LYS A 435 -22.85 16.17 -11.31
N ARG A 436 -22.41 14.94 -11.05
CA ARG A 436 -23.17 13.68 -11.16
C ARG A 436 -22.91 12.80 -9.94
N ALA A 437 -23.80 11.85 -9.68
CA ALA A 437 -23.52 10.78 -8.73
C ALA A 437 -22.37 9.90 -9.25
N GLY A 438 -21.33 9.73 -8.45
CA GLY A 438 -20.22 8.81 -8.70
C GLY A 438 -20.58 7.37 -8.33
N ALA A 439 -19.70 6.44 -8.69
CA ALA A 439 -19.89 5.00 -8.46
C ALA A 439 -20.07 4.64 -6.97
N PHE A 440 -19.54 5.47 -6.07
CA PHE A 440 -19.58 5.26 -4.61
C PHE A 440 -20.47 6.29 -3.90
N GLY A 441 -21.47 6.84 -4.59
CA GLY A 441 -22.47 7.75 -4.00
C GLY A 441 -22.01 9.20 -3.75
N HIS A 442 -20.74 9.54 -4.01
CA HIS A 442 -20.22 10.91 -3.88
C HIS A 442 -20.42 11.75 -5.16
N ASP A 443 -20.42 13.09 -5.02
CA ASP A 443 -20.53 14.01 -6.17
C ASP A 443 -19.23 14.06 -7.00
N ALA A 444 -19.29 13.58 -8.25
CA ALA A 444 -18.21 13.59 -9.25
C ALA A 444 -18.48 14.63 -10.36
N PRO A 445 -17.45 15.12 -11.08
CA PRO A 445 -17.68 16.02 -12.22
C PRO A 445 -18.33 15.26 -13.39
N LYS A 446 -19.18 15.95 -14.17
CA LYS A 446 -19.71 15.43 -15.45
C LYS A 446 -18.63 15.53 -16.54
N LEU A 447 -17.58 14.74 -16.39
CA LEU A 447 -16.43 14.66 -17.30
C LEU A 447 -16.20 13.18 -17.62
N ASP A 448 -16.46 12.81 -18.87
CA ASP A 448 -16.35 11.42 -19.35
C ASP A 448 -15.09 11.18 -20.18
N ASP A 449 -14.54 12.24 -20.79
CA ASP A 449 -13.40 12.18 -21.71
C ASP A 449 -12.60 13.49 -21.66
N ASP A 450 -11.31 13.44 -22.00
CA ASP A 450 -10.39 14.58 -22.03
C ASP A 450 -10.28 15.19 -23.43
N THR A 451 -11.42 15.33 -24.11
CA THR A 451 -11.49 16.00 -25.42
C THR A 451 -10.92 17.41 -25.39
N TRP A 452 -10.44 17.91 -26.53
CA TRP A 452 -9.94 19.29 -26.62
C TRP A 452 -11.00 20.34 -26.27
N ASP A 453 -12.27 20.08 -26.52
CA ASP A 453 -13.39 20.92 -26.08
C ASP A 453 -13.51 20.94 -24.54
N ALA A 454 -13.32 19.79 -23.89
CA ALA A 454 -13.29 19.72 -22.43
C ALA A 454 -12.05 20.46 -21.87
N VAL A 455 -10.88 20.28 -22.48
CA VAL A 455 -9.67 21.03 -22.10
C VAL A 455 -9.89 22.53 -22.26
N ASP A 456 -10.45 22.99 -23.38
CA ASP A 456 -10.75 24.42 -23.62
C ASP A 456 -11.77 24.96 -22.64
N LYS A 457 -12.78 24.17 -22.29
CA LYS A 457 -13.77 24.56 -21.28
C LYS A 457 -13.16 24.67 -19.87
N ALA A 458 -12.19 23.84 -19.53
CA ALA A 458 -11.48 23.89 -18.26
C ALA A 458 -10.39 24.98 -18.23
N ALA A 459 -9.81 25.33 -19.38
CA ALA A 459 -8.65 26.19 -19.50
C ALA A 459 -8.79 27.53 -18.76
N PRO A 460 -9.91 28.29 -18.80
CA PRO A 460 -10.02 29.55 -18.07
C PRO A 460 -9.84 29.41 -16.55
N LEU A 461 -10.35 28.32 -15.98
CA LEU A 461 -10.18 28.03 -14.56
C LEU A 461 -8.73 27.60 -14.25
N LEU A 462 -8.15 26.77 -15.11
CA LEU A 462 -6.78 26.28 -14.94
C LEU A 462 -5.75 27.40 -15.15
N ASP A 463 -5.97 28.28 -16.13
CA ASP A 463 -5.14 29.44 -16.40
C ASP A 463 -5.16 30.39 -15.19
N LYS A 464 -6.32 30.59 -14.56
CA LYS A 464 -6.41 31.34 -13.29
C LYS A 464 -5.62 30.67 -12.17
N ARG A 465 -5.71 29.34 -12.05
CA ARG A 465 -5.05 28.58 -10.99
C ARG A 465 -3.53 28.59 -11.13
N PHE A 466 -3.04 28.41 -12.35
CA PHE A 466 -1.62 28.26 -12.66
C PHE A 466 -0.98 29.54 -13.22
N ALA A 467 -1.66 30.68 -13.11
CA ALA A 467 -1.26 31.96 -13.71
C ALA A 467 0.20 32.36 -13.43
N ALA A 468 0.70 32.08 -12.21
CA ALA A 468 2.07 32.40 -11.81
C ALA A 468 3.15 31.66 -12.62
N TRP A 469 2.79 30.55 -13.28
CA TRP A 469 3.72 29.71 -14.04
C TRP A 469 3.37 29.61 -15.51
N LEU A 470 2.44 30.42 -16.02
CA LEU A 470 2.22 30.50 -17.46
C LEU A 470 3.22 31.48 -18.06
N ALA A 471 3.89 31.07 -19.15
CA ALA A 471 4.67 32.01 -19.95
C ALA A 471 3.73 33.11 -20.45
N LYS A 472 4.16 34.38 -20.37
CA LYS A 472 3.44 35.49 -20.98
C LYS A 472 3.55 35.45 -22.49
#